data_AF-A0A2U2SBY6-F1
#
_entry.id   AF-A0A2U2SBY6-F1
#
_cell.length_a   1.000
_cell.length_b   1.000
_cell.length_c   1.000
_cell.angle_alpha   90.00
_cell.angle_beta   90.00
_cell.angle_gamma   90.00
#
_symmetry.space_group_name_H-M   'P 1'
#
loop_
_entity.id
_entity.type
_entity.pdbx_description
1 polymer ?
#
loop_
_entity_poly.entity_id
_entity_poly.type
_entity_poly.pdbx_seq_one_letter_code
_entity_poly.pdbx_strand_id
1 'polypeptide(L)'
;DMQRLAIRNITQLGLQEWVEFKLKDIAEGFEETAVDALFLDVRTPWDYLPQVGQALKPGGFFGSLMPTTNQVSQLIASLEAHHFFHIEVEEILLRTYKPVAERLRPADIMVGHTGYLVFARWVTEPSGQHDDKAKMAGFENGLKNEVGLGTNRANEHLEPSRDLY
;
A
#
# COMPACT_ATOMS: atom_id res chain seq x y z
N ASP A 1 -13.83 21.41 16.57
CA ASP A 1 -15.16 21.51 15.94
C ASP A 1 -15.54 20.32 15.07
N MET A 2 -14.68 19.87 14.14
CA MET A 2 -14.98 18.73 13.25
C MET A 2 -15.41 17.45 13.98
N GLN A 3 -14.68 17.01 15.01
CA GLN A 3 -15.01 15.79 15.74
C GLN A 3 -16.39 15.87 16.43
N ARG A 4 -16.77 17.04 16.98
CA ARG A 4 -18.10 17.23 17.60
C ARG A 4 -19.22 17.06 16.58
N LEU A 5 -19.01 17.55 15.35
CA LEU A 5 -19.97 17.36 14.26
C LEU A 5 -20.06 15.88 13.85
N ALA A 6 -18.91 15.19 13.75
CA ALA A 6 -18.88 13.76 13.43
C ALA A 6 -19.61 12.91 14.49
N ILE A 7 -19.36 13.18 15.78
CA ILE A 7 -20.07 12.54 16.90
C ILE A 7 -21.58 12.75 16.75
N ARG A 8 -22.02 14.00 16.50
CA ARG A 8 -23.44 14.30 16.33
C ARG A 8 -24.05 13.49 15.17
N ASN A 9 -23.38 13.39 14.04
CA ASN A 9 -23.87 12.66 12.88
C ASN A 9 -23.97 11.16 13.16
N ILE A 10 -22.96 10.56 13.80
CA ILE A 10 -22.96 9.14 14.18
C ILE A 10 -24.05 8.83 15.21
N THR A 11 -24.26 9.70 16.21
CA THR A 11 -25.36 9.55 17.17
C THR A 11 -26.73 9.62 16.49
N GLN A 12 -26.92 10.52 15.53
CA GLN A 12 -28.17 10.63 14.78
C GLN A 12 -28.47 9.39 13.93
N LEU A 13 -27.43 8.67 13.49
CA LEU A 13 -27.56 7.40 12.77
C LEU A 13 -27.71 6.18 13.71
N GLY A 14 -27.60 6.36 15.03
CA GLY A 14 -27.66 5.27 16.00
C GLY A 14 -26.44 4.34 15.99
N LEU A 15 -25.30 4.82 15.50
CA LEU A 15 -24.08 4.02 15.30
C LEU A 15 -23.02 4.23 16.40
N GLN A 16 -23.33 5.01 17.45
CA GLN A 16 -22.36 5.41 18.47
C GLN A 16 -21.74 4.25 19.25
N GLU A 17 -22.40 3.09 19.32
CA GLU A 17 -21.85 1.90 20.00
C GLU A 17 -20.75 1.21 19.19
N TRP A 18 -20.62 1.53 17.91
CA TRP A 18 -19.65 0.93 16.98
C TRP A 18 -18.47 1.85 16.67
N VAL A 19 -18.47 3.08 17.20
CA VAL A 19 -17.49 4.11 16.85
C VAL A 19 -16.94 4.77 18.11
N GLU A 20 -15.65 4.55 18.37
CA GLU A 20 -14.90 5.28 19.38
C GLU A 20 -14.20 6.48 18.76
N PHE A 21 -14.35 7.67 19.37
CA PHE A 21 -13.69 8.89 18.91
C PHE A 21 -12.51 9.24 19.82
N LYS A 22 -11.30 9.32 19.25
CA LYS A 22 -10.09 9.75 19.95
C LYS A 22 -9.62 11.10 19.43
N LEU A 23 -9.47 12.09 20.31
CA LEU A 23 -8.89 13.40 19.98
C LEU A 23 -7.39 13.35 20.24
N LYS A 24 -6.62 12.95 19.23
CA LYS A 24 -5.18 12.74 19.32
C LYS A 24 -4.49 13.08 17.99
N ASP A 25 -3.22 13.48 18.05
CA ASP A 25 -2.37 13.56 16.87
C ASP A 25 -1.83 12.17 16.50
N ILE A 26 -2.06 11.75 15.25
CA ILE A 26 -1.60 10.46 14.74
C ILE A 26 -0.08 10.42 14.54
N ALA A 27 0.61 11.56 14.54
CA ALA A 27 2.07 11.62 14.58
C ALA A 27 2.63 10.89 15.82
N GLU A 28 1.89 10.93 16.93
CA GLU A 28 2.19 10.23 18.19
C GLU A 28 1.80 8.74 18.17
N GLY A 29 1.25 8.25 17.06
CA GLY A 29 0.83 6.87 16.86
C GLY A 29 -0.59 6.55 17.35
N PHE A 30 -1.05 5.37 16.96
CA PHE A 30 -2.35 4.81 17.35
C PHE A 30 -2.24 4.07 18.69
N GLU A 31 -3.32 4.02 19.46
CA GLU A 31 -3.37 3.25 20.71
C GLU A 31 -3.70 1.78 20.44
N GLU A 32 -4.40 1.52 19.36
CA GLU A 32 -4.80 0.21 18.89
C GLU A 32 -3.64 -0.49 18.21
N THR A 33 -3.57 -1.80 18.43
CA THR A 33 -2.60 -2.70 17.78
C THR A 33 -3.34 -3.92 17.25
N ALA A 34 -2.74 -4.59 16.26
CA ALA A 34 -3.30 -5.75 15.58
C ALA A 34 -4.69 -5.50 14.94
N VAL A 35 -4.97 -4.28 14.48
CA VAL A 35 -6.24 -3.99 13.78
C VAL A 35 -6.27 -4.66 12.41
N ASP A 36 -7.46 -5.04 11.95
CA ASP A 36 -7.65 -5.73 10.68
C ASP A 36 -7.39 -4.82 9.46
N ALA A 37 -7.76 -3.55 9.59
CA ALA A 37 -7.64 -2.55 8.55
C ALA A 37 -7.43 -1.15 9.15
N LEU A 38 -6.76 -0.27 8.40
CA LEU A 38 -6.53 1.12 8.76
C LEU A 38 -6.69 2.00 7.52
N PHE A 39 -7.50 3.05 7.64
CA PHE A 39 -7.76 3.99 6.56
C PHE A 39 -7.30 5.41 6.94
N LEU A 40 -6.50 6.04 6.07
CA LEU A 40 -6.04 7.42 6.25
C LEU A 40 -6.61 8.37 5.19
N ASP A 41 -7.42 9.32 5.62
CA ASP A 41 -7.87 10.46 4.83
C ASP A 41 -7.22 11.75 5.37
N VAL A 42 -5.93 11.90 5.06
CA VAL A 42 -5.10 13.05 5.47
C VAL A 42 -4.24 13.51 4.30
N ARG A 43 -3.70 14.72 4.38
CA ARG A 43 -2.94 15.34 3.28
C ARG A 43 -1.63 14.61 2.94
N THR A 44 -0.96 14.04 3.94
CA THR A 44 0.37 13.43 3.82
C THR A 44 0.45 12.06 4.51
N PRO A 45 -0.31 11.05 4.03
CA PRO A 45 -0.39 9.75 4.69
C PRO A 45 0.96 9.03 4.77
N TRP A 46 1.88 9.31 3.84
CA TRP A 46 3.23 8.74 3.82
C TRP A 46 4.07 9.09 5.06
N ASP A 47 3.77 10.20 5.75
CA ASP A 47 4.48 10.60 6.96
C ASP A 47 4.16 9.69 8.17
N TYR A 48 3.10 8.88 8.08
CA TYR A 48 2.56 8.08 9.18
C TYR A 48 2.63 6.57 8.94
N LEU A 49 3.24 6.11 7.84
CA LEU A 49 3.33 4.68 7.50
C LEU A 49 4.01 3.83 8.60
N PRO A 50 5.05 4.31 9.32
CA PRO A 50 5.59 3.57 10.46
C PRO A 50 4.56 3.31 11.56
N GLN A 51 3.76 4.31 11.91
CA GLN A 51 2.68 4.23 12.91
C GLN A 51 1.56 3.29 12.42
N VAL A 52 1.21 3.37 11.13
CA VAL A 52 0.24 2.47 10.51
C VAL A 52 0.70 1.01 10.59
N GLY A 53 1.97 0.74 10.28
CA GLY A 53 2.54 -0.61 10.38
C GLY A 53 2.52 -1.17 11.79
N GLN A 54 2.76 -0.34 12.82
CA GLN A 54 2.67 -0.75 14.23
C GLN A 54 1.24 -1.08 14.67
N ALA A 55 0.24 -0.39 14.10
CA ALA A 55 -1.16 -0.59 14.44
C ALA A 55 -1.78 -1.81 13.75
N LEU A 56 -1.37 -2.10 12.51
CA LEU A 56 -1.92 -3.19 11.71
C LEU A 56 -1.44 -4.57 12.18
N LYS A 57 -2.31 -5.58 12.07
CA LYS A 57 -1.88 -6.98 12.09
C LYS A 57 -0.98 -7.27 10.87
N PRO A 58 -0.07 -8.26 10.93
CA PRO A 58 0.61 -8.75 9.74
C PRO A 58 -0.40 -9.19 8.67
N GLY A 59 -0.26 -8.66 7.46
CA GLY A 59 -1.21 -8.82 6.35
C GLY A 59 -2.47 -7.97 6.45
N GLY A 60 -2.58 -7.05 7.42
CA GLY A 60 -3.70 -6.12 7.55
C GLY A 60 -3.82 -5.15 6.37
N PHE A 61 -5.03 -4.66 6.13
CA PHE A 61 -5.32 -3.78 4.99
C PHE A 61 -5.04 -2.31 5.33
N PHE A 62 -4.33 -1.64 4.44
CA PHE A 62 -4.18 -0.19 4.45
C PHE A 62 -4.99 0.42 3.30
N GLY A 63 -5.62 1.57 3.55
CA GLY A 63 -6.28 2.37 2.53
C GLY A 63 -6.06 3.87 2.72
N SER A 64 -6.07 4.63 1.64
CA SER A 64 -6.00 6.09 1.68
C SER A 64 -6.73 6.74 0.50
N LEU A 65 -7.30 7.93 0.71
CA LEU A 65 -7.97 8.72 -0.34
C LEU A 65 -7.11 9.92 -0.72
N MET A 66 -6.59 9.96 -1.95
CA MET A 66 -5.71 11.03 -2.44
C MET A 66 -6.39 11.87 -3.52
N PRO A 67 -6.36 13.22 -3.47
CA PRO A 67 -7.02 14.04 -4.49
C PRO A 67 -6.18 14.21 -5.78
N THR A 68 -4.86 14.02 -5.72
CA THR A 68 -3.96 14.27 -6.87
C THR A 68 -3.04 13.08 -7.16
N THR A 69 -2.67 12.92 -8.42
CA THR A 69 -1.74 11.86 -8.86
C THR A 69 -0.34 12.04 -8.27
N ASN A 70 0.13 13.27 -8.06
CA ASN A 70 1.42 13.52 -7.39
C ASN A 70 1.45 12.96 -5.97
N GLN A 71 0.36 13.11 -5.23
CA GLN A 71 0.23 12.52 -3.89
C GLN A 71 0.16 10.99 -3.95
N VAL A 72 -0.54 10.43 -4.96
CA VAL A 72 -0.54 8.99 -5.21
C VAL A 72 0.88 8.47 -5.47
N SER A 73 1.64 9.09 -6.38
CA SER A 73 3.02 8.72 -6.67
C SER A 73 3.91 8.75 -5.41
N GLN A 74 3.76 9.80 -4.59
CA GLN A 74 4.53 9.92 -3.35
C GLN A 74 4.15 8.84 -2.33
N LEU A 75 2.86 8.52 -2.22
CA LEU A 75 2.40 7.46 -1.33
C LEU A 75 2.90 6.09 -1.79
N ILE A 76 2.83 5.76 -3.08
CA ILE A 76 3.34 4.48 -3.62
C ILE A 76 4.82 4.30 -3.28
N ALA A 77 5.66 5.29 -3.60
CA ALA A 77 7.09 5.22 -3.29
C ALA A 77 7.36 5.02 -1.79
N SER A 78 6.53 5.62 -0.94
CA SER A 78 6.66 5.49 0.51
C SER A 78 6.17 4.12 1.00
N LEU A 79 5.10 3.57 0.42
CA LEU A 79 4.60 2.23 0.74
C LEU A 79 5.65 1.16 0.42
N GLU A 80 6.30 1.26 -0.74
CA GLU A 80 7.39 0.36 -1.14
C GLU A 80 8.56 0.40 -0.15
N ALA A 81 8.85 1.57 0.43
CA ALA A 81 9.91 1.75 1.42
C ALA A 81 9.56 1.26 2.84
N HIS A 82 8.28 1.00 3.15
CA HIS A 82 7.81 0.72 4.51
C HIS A 82 7.10 -0.63 4.67
N HIS A 83 7.54 -1.65 3.91
CA HIS A 83 7.03 -3.04 4.01
C HIS A 83 5.53 -3.18 3.69
N PHE A 84 5.02 -2.36 2.77
CA PHE A 84 3.70 -2.57 2.19
C PHE A 84 3.81 -3.30 0.85
N PHE A 85 2.86 -4.20 0.58
CA PHE A 85 2.79 -5.00 -0.64
C PHE A 85 1.37 -4.99 -1.21
N HIS A 86 1.19 -5.54 -2.41
CA HIS A 86 -0.10 -5.56 -3.11
C HIS A 86 -0.69 -4.15 -3.23
N ILE A 87 0.13 -3.21 -3.70
CA ILE A 87 -0.26 -1.81 -3.86
C ILE A 87 -1.22 -1.70 -5.05
N GLU A 88 -2.40 -1.17 -4.80
CA GLU A 88 -3.46 -0.98 -5.79
C GLU A 88 -3.88 0.49 -5.78
N VAL A 89 -4.16 1.04 -6.96
CA VAL A 89 -4.70 2.40 -7.12
C VAL A 89 -5.96 2.31 -7.96
N GLU A 90 -7.05 2.84 -7.42
CA GLU A 90 -8.37 2.80 -8.04
C GLU A 90 -8.98 4.21 -8.13
N GLU A 91 -9.82 4.42 -9.13
CA GLU A 91 -10.74 5.55 -9.18
C GLU A 91 -12.14 5.03 -9.57
N ILE A 92 -13.18 5.68 -9.04
CA ILE A 92 -14.57 5.29 -9.31
C ILE A 92 -15.25 6.40 -10.12
N LEU A 93 -15.59 6.08 -11.37
CA LEU A 93 -16.37 6.95 -12.24
C LEU A 93 -17.85 6.58 -12.20
N LEU A 94 -18.65 7.37 -11.50
CA LEU A 94 -20.10 7.20 -11.47
C LEU A 94 -20.78 7.99 -12.58
N ARG A 95 -21.34 7.29 -13.57
CA ARG A 95 -22.11 7.90 -14.66
C ARG A 95 -23.59 7.58 -14.54
N THR A 96 -24.38 8.57 -14.16
CA THR A 96 -25.83 8.43 -14.05
C THR A 96 -26.51 8.47 -15.41
N TYR A 97 -27.69 7.86 -15.51
CA TYR A 97 -28.53 7.85 -16.71
C TYR A 97 -29.85 8.55 -16.42
N LYS A 98 -30.45 9.15 -17.44
CA LYS A 98 -31.84 9.63 -17.40
C LYS A 98 -32.74 8.41 -17.66
N PRO A 99 -33.47 7.91 -16.64
CA PRO A 99 -34.13 6.61 -16.72
C PRO A 99 -35.52 6.72 -17.35
N VAL A 100 -35.58 7.15 -18.62
CA VAL A 100 -36.82 7.19 -19.42
C VAL A 100 -36.79 6.02 -20.39
N ALA A 101 -37.73 5.09 -20.31
CA ALA A 101 -37.68 3.82 -21.06
C ALA A 101 -37.47 4.01 -22.58
N GLU A 102 -38.20 4.94 -23.20
CA GLU A 102 -38.13 5.20 -24.65
C GLU A 102 -36.95 6.11 -25.05
N ARG A 103 -36.25 6.70 -24.08
CA ARG A 103 -35.17 7.68 -24.30
C ARG A 103 -34.04 7.53 -23.27
N LEU A 104 -33.71 6.28 -22.91
CA LEU A 104 -32.66 5.99 -21.93
C LEU A 104 -31.33 6.49 -22.48
N ARG A 105 -30.68 7.37 -21.74
CA ARG A 105 -29.39 7.94 -22.14
C ARG A 105 -28.58 8.39 -20.93
N PRO A 106 -27.25 8.49 -21.03
CA PRO A 106 -26.45 9.08 -19.98
C PRO A 106 -26.88 10.51 -19.63
N ALA A 107 -26.62 10.93 -18.40
CA ALA A 107 -26.67 12.33 -18.02
C ALA A 107 -25.65 13.14 -18.85
N ASP A 108 -25.97 14.42 -19.09
CA ASP A 108 -25.16 15.29 -19.95
C ASP A 108 -23.85 15.72 -19.27
N ILE A 109 -23.85 15.76 -17.93
CA ILE A 109 -22.70 16.08 -17.08
C ILE A 109 -22.51 14.97 -16.04
N MET A 110 -21.26 14.76 -15.63
CA MET A 110 -20.91 13.87 -14.52
C MET A 110 -19.82 14.50 -13.66
N VAL A 111 -19.67 14.01 -12.43
CA VAL A 111 -18.49 14.29 -11.60
C VAL A 111 -17.31 13.59 -12.27
N GLY A 112 -16.36 14.38 -12.79
CA GLY A 112 -15.23 13.85 -13.55
C GLY A 112 -14.13 13.24 -12.67
N HIS A 113 -14.05 13.65 -11.41
CA HIS A 113 -13.09 13.15 -10.43
C HIS A 113 -13.57 13.46 -9.01
N THR A 114 -13.29 12.55 -8.07
CA THR A 114 -13.46 12.79 -6.63
C THR A 114 -12.12 12.64 -5.93
N GLY A 115 -11.47 11.50 -6.14
CA GLY A 115 -10.18 11.16 -5.56
C GLY A 115 -9.75 9.76 -6.03
N TYR A 116 -8.48 9.46 -5.78
CA TYR A 116 -7.88 8.16 -5.99
C TYR A 116 -7.92 7.39 -4.67
N LEU A 117 -8.32 6.13 -4.72
CA LEU A 117 -8.22 5.19 -3.61
C LEU A 117 -6.90 4.44 -3.77
N VAL A 118 -6.06 4.45 -2.74
CA VAL A 118 -4.80 3.69 -2.71
C VAL A 118 -4.91 2.63 -1.62
N PHE A 119 -4.73 1.37 -1.98
CA PHE A 119 -4.75 0.24 -1.07
C PHE A 119 -3.41 -0.48 -1.04
N ALA A 120 -3.10 -1.08 0.09
CA ALA A 120 -1.95 -1.96 0.24
C ALA A 120 -2.15 -2.90 1.43
N ARG A 121 -1.22 -3.82 1.63
CA ARG A 121 -1.18 -4.69 2.81
C ARG A 121 0.14 -4.53 3.52
N TRP A 122 0.12 -4.45 4.85
CA TRP A 122 1.35 -4.38 5.64
C TRP A 122 1.92 -5.77 5.89
N VAL A 123 3.23 -5.96 5.77
CA VAL A 123 3.93 -7.17 6.23
C VAL A 123 4.93 -6.81 7.30
N THR A 124 4.99 -7.68 8.31
CA THR A 124 6.10 -7.65 9.25
C THR A 124 7.37 -8.15 8.55
N GLU A 125 8.53 -7.65 8.98
CA GLU A 125 9.83 -8.18 8.58
C GLU A 125 9.81 -9.72 8.68
N PRO A 126 10.34 -10.45 7.68
CA PRO A 126 10.43 -11.90 7.78
C PRO A 126 11.14 -12.23 9.09
N SER A 127 10.45 -12.93 10.00
CA SER A 127 11.09 -13.49 11.18
C SER A 127 12.23 -14.38 10.69
N GLY A 128 13.46 -13.86 10.74
CA GLY A 128 14.60 -14.51 10.14
C GLY A 128 14.88 -15.85 10.83
N GLN A 129 14.47 -16.94 10.16
CA GLN A 129 15.12 -18.26 10.09
C GLN A 129 14.13 -19.23 9.41
N HIS A 130 14.15 -19.28 8.09
CA HIS A 130 13.92 -20.53 7.38
C HIS A 130 15.11 -20.72 6.44
N ASP A 131 15.71 -21.91 6.57
CA ASP A 131 17.00 -22.35 6.08
C ASP A 131 17.13 -22.43 4.54
N ASP A 132 16.62 -21.47 3.79
CA ASP A 132 16.61 -21.55 2.32
C ASP A 132 17.96 -21.15 1.71
N LYS A 133 18.72 -20.24 2.36
CA LYS A 133 20.11 -19.97 1.95
C LYS A 133 21.04 -21.17 2.20
N ALA A 134 20.82 -21.95 3.25
CA ALA A 134 21.58 -23.17 3.53
C ALA A 134 21.22 -24.29 2.54
N LYS A 135 19.94 -24.41 2.14
CA LYS A 135 19.51 -25.34 1.09
C LYS A 135 20.03 -24.97 -0.30
N MET A 136 20.04 -23.69 -0.66
CA MET A 136 20.60 -23.22 -1.95
C MET A 136 22.13 -23.39 -2.01
N ALA A 137 22.85 -23.08 -0.94
CA ALA A 137 24.29 -23.30 -0.86
C ALA A 137 24.68 -24.80 -0.87
N GLY A 138 23.85 -25.66 -0.26
CA GLY A 138 23.99 -27.11 -0.33
C GLY A 138 23.74 -27.68 -1.74
N PHE A 139 22.75 -27.12 -2.46
CA PHE A 139 22.44 -27.50 -3.84
C PHE A 139 23.57 -27.12 -4.80
N GLU A 140 24.10 -25.89 -4.71
CA GLU A 140 25.21 -25.44 -5.55
C GLU A 140 26.51 -26.21 -5.30
N ASN A 141 26.80 -26.60 -4.05
CA ASN A 141 27.96 -27.43 -3.74
C ASN A 141 27.78 -28.89 -4.18
N GLY A 142 26.55 -29.41 -4.18
CA GLY A 142 26.24 -30.73 -4.76
C GLY A 142 26.48 -30.76 -6.28
N LEU A 143 26.00 -29.73 -6.99
CA LEU A 143 26.21 -29.60 -8.44
C LEU A 143 27.70 -29.41 -8.83
N LYS A 144 28.48 -28.69 -8.03
CA LYS A 144 29.93 -28.52 -8.28
C LYS A 144 30.75 -29.79 -8.04
N ASN A 145 30.26 -30.70 -7.19
CA ASN A 145 30.94 -31.97 -6.91
C ASN A 145 30.53 -33.09 -7.87
N GLU A 146 29.32 -33.06 -8.44
CA GLU A 146 28.89 -34.03 -9.45
C GLU A 146 29.33 -33.67 -10.88
N VAL A 147 29.52 -32.39 -11.17
CA VAL A 147 30.00 -31.92 -12.48
C VAL A 147 31.44 -31.45 -12.32
N GLY A 148 32.40 -32.37 -12.44
CA GLY A 148 33.84 -32.11 -12.33
C GLY A 148 34.35 -31.11 -13.37
N LEU A 149 34.14 -29.81 -13.14
CA LEU A 149 34.73 -28.72 -13.89
C LEU A 149 35.86 -28.13 -13.07
N GLY A 150 37.03 -28.73 -13.28
CA GLY A 150 38.30 -28.25 -12.77
C GLY A 150 38.58 -26.82 -13.19
N THR A 151 39.14 -26.08 -12.23
CA THR A 151 39.70 -24.75 -12.36
C THR A 151 40.64 -24.63 -13.55
N ASN A 152 40.53 -23.55 -14.34
CA ASN A 152 41.70 -22.98 -15.01
C ASN A 152 41.63 -21.46 -15.14
N ARG A 153 42.75 -20.83 -14.76
CA ARG A 153 43.06 -19.40 -14.86
C ARG A 153 43.23 -18.96 -16.33
N ALA A 154 42.77 -17.77 -16.69
CA ALA A 154 43.55 -16.76 -17.43
C ALA A 154 42.73 -15.46 -17.68
N ASN A 155 43.22 -14.37 -17.07
CA ASN A 155 43.45 -13.01 -17.58
C ASN A 155 42.56 -12.28 -18.62
N GLU A 156 42.57 -10.95 -18.40
CA GLU A 156 42.34 -9.78 -19.31
C GLU A 156 40.89 -9.23 -19.35
N HIS A 157 40.55 -8.24 -18.52
CA HIS A 157 40.80 -6.78 -18.69
C HIS A 157 40.30 -6.26 -20.04
N LEU A 158 39.10 -5.62 -20.04
CA LEU A 158 38.66 -4.58 -20.98
C LEU A 158 37.30 -4.01 -20.53
N GLU A 159 37.26 -2.73 -20.19
CA GLU A 159 36.08 -1.85 -20.17
C GLU A 159 36.36 -0.68 -21.14
N PRO A 160 35.37 0.13 -21.57
CA PRO A 160 34.09 -0.23 -22.18
C PRO A 160 33.91 0.53 -23.52
N SER A 161 33.17 -0.02 -24.50
CA SER A 161 32.78 0.74 -25.71
C SER A 161 31.39 1.36 -25.54
N ARG A 162 31.34 2.68 -25.63
CA ARG A 162 30.14 3.49 -25.87
C ARG A 162 29.51 3.08 -27.20
N ASP A 163 28.18 2.90 -27.20
CA ASP A 163 27.24 3.16 -28.30
C ASP A 163 25.84 3.23 -27.63
N LEU A 164 25.29 4.41 -27.38
CA LEU A 164 24.23 5.04 -28.18
C LEU A 164 23.11 4.07 -28.58
N TYR A 165 22.04 4.02 -27.79
CA TYR A 165 20.67 4.45 -28.15
C TYR A 165 19.84 4.64 -26.88
#